data_AF-X6HC80-F1
#
_entry.id   AF-X6HC80-F1
#
_cell.length_a   1.000
_cell.length_b   1.000
_cell.length_c   1.000
_cell.angle_alpha   90.00
_cell.angle_beta   90.00
_cell.angle_gamma   90.00
#
_symmetry.space_group_name_H-M   'P 1'
#
loop_
_entity.id
_entity.type
_entity.pdbx_description
1 polymer ?
#
loop_
_entity_poly.entity_id
_entity_poly.type
_entity_poly.pdbx_seq_one_letter_code
_entity_poly.pdbx_strand_id
1 'polypeptide(L)'
;MRGHSPYIPLIVHARLGRPSYAATVIEGFDAVLLNTAVPRAADPVGMARAFGKAVDAGREAFSSGMLERRYPPTIGRAVYS
;
A
#
# COMPACT_ATOMS: atom_id res chain seq x y z
N MET A 1 -9.12 11.87 3.33
CA MET A 1 -10.11 10.78 3.21
C MET A 1 -10.61 10.23 4.55
N ARG A 2 -9.86 10.29 5.68
CA ARG A 2 -10.40 10.00 7.03
C ARG A 2 -11.37 11.07 7.61
N GLY A 3 -11.48 12.24 6.97
CA GLY A 3 -12.24 13.39 7.51
C GLY A 3 -13.77 13.32 7.42
N HIS A 4 -14.35 12.30 6.77
CA HIS A 4 -15.81 12.23 6.56
C HIS A 4 -16.52 11.16 7.40
N SER A 5 -15.81 10.18 7.96
CA SER A 5 -16.41 9.09 8.73
C SER A 5 -15.38 8.46 9.69
N PRO A 6 -15.01 9.17 10.77
CA PRO A 6 -13.95 8.73 11.69
C PRO A 6 -14.26 7.41 12.43
N TYR A 7 -15.51 6.93 12.38
CA TYR A 7 -15.96 5.73 13.08
C TYR A 7 -16.27 4.55 12.16
N ILE A 8 -16.14 4.70 10.84
CA ILE A 8 -16.43 3.65 9.88
C ILE A 8 -15.11 3.11 9.32
N PRO A 9 -14.78 1.82 9.54
CA PRO A 9 -13.60 1.21 8.95
C PRO A 9 -13.65 1.27 7.41
N LEU A 10 -12.61 1.81 6.80
CA LEU A 10 -12.45 1.88 5.35
C LEU A 10 -11.47 0.81 4.88
N ILE A 11 -11.96 -0.19 4.16
CA ILE A 11 -11.15 -1.25 3.58
C ILE A 11 -10.99 -0.99 2.09
N VAL A 12 -9.76 -0.91 1.59
CA VAL A 12 -9.53 -0.83 0.15
C VAL A 12 -9.53 -2.23 -0.46
N HIS A 13 -10.26 -2.40 -1.56
CA HIS A 13 -10.13 -3.55 -2.43
C HIS A 13 -9.65 -3.08 -3.80
N ALA A 14 -8.38 -3.34 -4.10
CA ALA A 14 -7.81 -3.12 -5.42
C ALA A 14 -7.10 -4.39 -5.87
N ARG A 15 -6.99 -4.60 -7.18
CA ARG A 15 -6.14 -5.66 -7.77
C ARG A 15 -4.67 -5.31 -7.57
N LEU A 16 -4.24 -5.20 -6.31
CA LEU A 16 -2.88 -4.87 -5.92
C LEU A 16 -2.01 -6.08 -6.21
N GLY A 17 -1.39 -6.10 -7.39
CA GLY A 17 -0.43 -7.16 -7.75
C GLY A 17 0.93 -7.00 -7.06
N ARG A 18 1.19 -5.86 -6.41
CA ARG A 18 2.49 -5.50 -5.83
C ARG A 18 2.34 -4.98 -4.40
N PRO A 19 3.14 -5.46 -3.43
CA PRO A 19 3.15 -4.95 -2.06
C PRO A 19 3.36 -3.44 -1.95
N SER A 20 4.19 -2.84 -2.82
CA SER A 20 4.45 -1.40 -2.80
C SER A 20 3.19 -0.54 -2.97
N TYR A 21 2.19 -1.02 -3.71
CA TYR A 21 0.93 -0.30 -3.83
C TYR A 21 0.10 -0.37 -2.53
N ALA A 22 0.19 -1.46 -1.77
CA ALA A 22 -0.48 -1.54 -0.47
C ALA A 22 0.10 -0.52 0.52
N ALA A 23 1.41 -0.27 0.49
CA ALA A 23 2.05 0.76 1.32
C ALA A 23 1.53 2.17 1.02
N THR A 24 1.33 2.51 -0.26
CA THR A 24 0.80 3.84 -0.64
C THR A 24 -0.66 4.00 -0.28
N VAL A 25 -1.47 2.95 -0.42
CA VAL A 25 -2.92 3.07 -0.25
C VAL A 25 -3.31 3.11 1.24
N ILE A 26 -2.59 2.41 2.13
CA ILE A 26 -2.93 2.38 3.56
C ILE A 26 -2.86 3.77 4.23
N GLU A 27 -2.18 4.74 3.62
CA GLU A 27 -2.18 6.15 4.05
C GLU A 27 -3.60 6.74 4.16
N GLY A 28 -4.56 6.23 3.37
CA GLY A 28 -5.95 6.71 3.37
C GLY A 28 -7.00 5.75 3.94
N PHE A 29 -6.61 4.53 4.29
CA PHE A 29 -7.51 3.40 4.61
C PHE A 29 -7.10 2.69 5.91
N ASP A 30 -7.95 1.81 6.42
CA ASP A 30 -7.70 1.03 7.64
C ASP A 30 -7.12 -0.36 7.35
N ALA A 31 -7.47 -0.93 6.19
CA ALA A 31 -6.99 -2.24 5.78
C ALA A 31 -6.98 -2.39 4.25
N VAL A 32 -6.24 -3.39 3.78
CA VAL A 32 -6.13 -3.78 2.37
C VAL A 32 -6.67 -5.20 2.20
N LEU A 33 -7.63 -5.39 1.29
CA LEU A 33 -8.17 -6.70 0.93
C LEU A 33 -7.49 -7.26 -0.32
N LEU A 34 -6.81 -8.40 -0.16
CA LEU A 34 -6.08 -9.11 -1.22
C LEU A 34 -6.85 -10.35 -1.67
N ASN A 35 -7.06 -10.50 -2.98
CA ASN A 35 -7.72 -11.68 -3.54
C ASN A 35 -6.77 -12.49 -4.46
N THR A 36 -6.09 -11.82 -5.39
CA THR A 36 -5.35 -12.51 -6.45
C THR A 36 -3.83 -12.60 -6.21
N ALA A 37 -3.25 -11.62 -5.53
CA ALA A 37 -1.79 -11.48 -5.48
C ALA A 37 -1.10 -12.57 -4.66
N VAL A 38 -1.69 -13.00 -3.54
CA VAL A 38 -1.15 -14.08 -2.71
C VAL A 38 -1.37 -15.46 -3.34
N PRO A 39 -2.59 -15.85 -3.76
CA PRO A 39 -2.80 -17.20 -4.31
C PRO A 39 -2.11 -17.47 -5.64
N ARG A 40 -1.81 -16.43 -6.43
CA ARG A 40 -1.11 -16.57 -7.73
C ARG A 40 0.40 -16.29 -7.65
N ALA A 41 0.95 -16.02 -6.46
CA ALA A 41 2.38 -15.82 -6.32
C ALA A 41 3.15 -17.15 -6.41
N ALA A 42 4.37 -17.10 -6.92
CA ALA A 42 5.29 -18.24 -6.89
C ALA A 42 5.61 -18.70 -5.46
N ASP A 43 5.67 -17.74 -4.52
CA ASP A 43 5.75 -17.98 -3.07
C ASP A 43 4.61 -17.22 -2.37
N PRO A 44 3.46 -17.87 -2.11
CA PRO A 44 2.33 -17.24 -1.43
C PRO A 44 2.65 -16.77 -0.01
N VAL A 45 3.47 -17.52 0.74
CA VAL A 45 3.81 -17.19 2.13
C VAL A 45 4.73 -15.97 2.16
N GLY A 46 5.75 -15.95 1.30
CA GLY A 46 6.62 -14.79 1.11
C GLY A 46 5.84 -13.56 0.65
N MET A 47 4.91 -13.72 -0.29
CA MET A 47 4.06 -12.63 -0.77
C MET A 47 3.15 -12.08 0.34
N ALA A 48 2.51 -12.94 1.13
CA ALA A 48 1.68 -12.51 2.26
C ALA A 48 2.49 -11.71 3.29
N ARG A 49 3.71 -12.19 3.62
CA ARG A 49 4.64 -11.47 4.51
C ARG A 49 5.05 -10.12 3.93
N ALA A 50 5.31 -10.04 2.63
CA ALA A 50 5.67 -8.80 1.96
C ALA A 50 4.54 -7.77 2.00
N PHE A 51 3.30 -8.20 1.78
CA PHE A 51 2.12 -7.33 1.94
C PHE A 51 1.95 -6.83 3.38
N GLY A 52 2.11 -7.70 4.39
CA GLY A 52 2.05 -7.29 5.79
C GLY A 52 3.06 -6.19 6.10
N LYS A 53 4.33 -6.40 5.74
CA LYS A 53 5.39 -5.40 5.91
C LYS A 53 5.09 -4.07 5.19
N ALA A 54 4.53 -4.14 3.98
CA ALA A 54 4.18 -2.94 3.23
C ALA A 54 3.06 -2.13 3.90
N VAL A 55 2.04 -2.81 4.42
CA VAL A 55 0.95 -2.18 5.19
C VAL A 55 1.49 -1.53 6.46
N ASP A 56 2.32 -2.25 7.22
CA ASP A 56 2.92 -1.73 8.45
C ASP A 56 3.77 -0.48 8.17
N ALA A 57 4.65 -0.57 7.17
CA ALA A 57 5.51 0.54 6.77
C ALA A 57 4.71 1.77 6.30
N GLY A 58 3.66 1.57 5.50
CA GLY A 58 2.79 2.68 5.05
C GLY A 58 2.03 3.33 6.20
N ARG A 59 1.57 2.54 7.18
CA ARG A 59 0.84 3.05 8.35
C ARG A 59 1.75 3.82 9.30
N GLU A 60 2.97 3.33 9.51
CA GLU A 60 4.01 4.00 10.28
C GLU A 60 4.42 5.32 9.61
N ALA A 61 4.64 5.31 8.30
CA ALA A 61 4.98 6.50 7.53
C ALA A 61 3.87 7.56 7.64
N PHE A 62 2.60 7.18 7.45
CA PHE A 62 1.46 8.08 7.60
C PHE A 62 1.42 8.74 8.98
N SER A 63 1.64 7.95 10.03
CA SER A 63 1.63 8.42 11.43
C SER A 63 2.82 9.31 11.77
N SER A 64 3.93 9.18 11.03
CA SER A 64 5.18 9.93 11.25
C SER A 64 5.19 11.31 10.60
N GLY A 65 4.12 11.71 9.91
CA GLY A 65 4.04 13.01 9.24
C GLY A 65 4.83 13.04 7.94
N MET A 66 4.30 12.40 6.90
CA MET A 66 4.95 12.34 5.59
C MET A 66 5.10 13.74 4.95
N LEU A 67 6.23 13.94 4.26
CA LEU A 67 6.43 15.13 3.44
C LEU A 67 5.39 15.17 2.31
N GLU A 68 4.78 16.33 2.10
CA GLU A 68 3.87 16.55 0.99
C GLU A 68 4.62 16.32 -0.34
N ARG A 69 4.03 15.52 -1.22
CA ARG A 69 4.68 15.08 -2.47
C ARG A 69 4.78 16.27 -3.44
N ARG A 70 5.86 17.05 -3.30
CA ARG A 70 6.05 18.32 -4.03
C ARG A 70 6.45 18.12 -5.50
N TYR A 71 7.03 16.97 -5.83
CA TYR A 71 7.41 16.56 -7.19
C TYR A 71 7.26 15.03 -7.33
N PRO A 72 6.97 14.50 -8.53
CA PRO A 72 7.14 13.06 -8.76
C PRO A 72 8.60 12.72 -8.45
N PRO A 73 8.86 11.61 -7.72
CA PRO A 73 10.23 11.20 -7.46
C PRO A 73 10.91 10.99 -8.81
N THR A 74 11.95 11.78 -9.09
CA THR A 74 12.84 11.58 -10.24
C THR A 74 13.72 10.37 -9.94
N ILE A 75 13.09 9.20 -9.84
CA ILE A 75 13.78 7.92 -10.04
C ILE A 75 14.07 7.94 -11.53
N GLY A 76 15.26 8.44 -11.87
CA GLY A 76 15.61 8.81 -13.23
C GLY A 76 15.28 7.70 -14.20
N ARG A 77 14.37 7.96 -15.14
CA ARG A 77 14.24 7.37 -16.48
C ARG A 77 14.91 5.99 -16.67
N ALA A 78 14.57 5.04 -15.81
CA ALA A 78 15.01 3.65 -15.81
C ALA A 78 13.87 2.93 -15.12
N VAL A 79 13.14 2.00 -15.70
CA VAL A 79 13.43 1.06 -16.77
C VAL A 79 12.04 0.60 -17.23
N TYR A 80 11.59 1.10 -18.37
CA TYR A 80 10.58 0.45 -19.20
C TYR A 80 10.94 0.79 -20.66
N SER A 81 11.90 0.02 -21.18
CA SER A 81 12.00 -0.33 -22.60
C SER A 81 11.50 -1.75 -22.75
#